data_AF-A0A0U5GG17-F1
#
_entry.id   AF-A0A0U5GG17-F1
#
_cell.length_a   1.000
_cell.length_b   1.000
_cell.length_c   1.000
_cell.angle_alpha   90.00
_cell.angle_beta   90.00
_cell.angle_gamma   90.00
#
_symmetry.space_group_name_H-M   'P 1'
#
loop_
_entity.id
_entity.type
_entity.pdbx_description
1 polymer ?
#
loop_
_entity_poly.entity_id
_entity_poly.type
_entity_poly.pdbx_seq_one_letter_code
_entity_poly.pdbx_strand_id
1 'polypeptide(L)'
;MHFPCSKSYREADSCEVPYLGPSPEHKSSIKWRSAIGVDGAPFEYSWKWNSPSGGKPDVRYTLEAISQFSSTPLDPLNHHAGIELLHRVASVVPSIDLTWINHFLATLFEHDRGKYANAAAAGTHVTTSMMLAAEWLPEGLNMKTYFVPRGLGKGDGSVPLAQWEESIAQLMPTCPARVALHEFLSTNAEGRLLQPG
;
A
#
# COMPACT_ATOMS: atom_id res chain seq x y z
N MET A 1 -27.82 -6.09 6.87
CA MET A 1 -26.62 -6.67 6.22
C MET A 1 -26.06 -7.67 7.21
N HIS A 2 -25.95 -8.96 6.87
CA HIS A 2 -25.44 -9.99 7.79
C HIS A 2 -24.32 -10.72 7.05
N PHE A 3 -23.10 -10.24 7.20
CA PHE A 3 -21.93 -11.08 6.93
C PHE A 3 -21.92 -12.14 8.04
N PRO A 4 -21.73 -13.44 7.73
CA PRO A 4 -21.51 -14.41 8.78
C PRO A 4 -20.33 -13.93 9.61
N CYS A 5 -20.58 -13.63 10.88
CA CYS A 5 -19.60 -13.10 11.79
C CYS A 5 -18.67 -14.25 12.21
N SER A 6 -17.81 -14.69 11.29
CA SER A 6 -16.78 -15.67 11.59
C SER A 6 -15.74 -15.02 12.50
N LYS A 7 -15.08 -15.85 13.31
CA LYS A 7 -14.07 -15.43 14.28
C LYS A 7 -12.93 -14.64 13.61
N SER A 8 -12.52 -15.05 12.40
CA SER A 8 -11.47 -14.40 11.62
C SER A 8 -11.81 -12.98 11.18
N TYR A 9 -13.09 -12.69 10.89
CA TYR A 9 -13.50 -11.33 10.51
C TYR A 9 -13.45 -10.36 11.69
N ARG A 10 -13.88 -10.77 12.89
CA ARG A 10 -13.75 -9.94 14.10
C ARG A 10 -12.30 -9.72 14.50
N GLU A 11 -11.46 -10.74 14.34
CA GLU A 11 -10.05 -10.67 14.73
C GLU A 11 -9.29 -9.72 13.80
N ALA A 12 -9.53 -9.75 12.49
CA ALA A 12 -8.95 -8.80 11.54
C ALA A 12 -9.35 -7.35 11.85
N ASP A 13 -10.63 -7.06 12.04
CA ASP A 13 -11.11 -5.71 12.39
C ASP A 13 -10.46 -5.18 13.68
N SER A 14 -10.31 -6.05 14.68
CA SER A 14 -9.67 -5.68 15.95
C SER A 14 -8.19 -5.37 15.82
N CYS A 15 -7.52 -5.93 14.81
CA CYS A 15 -6.12 -5.67 14.55
C CYS A 15 -5.88 -4.29 13.95
N GLU A 16 -6.84 -3.69 13.25
CA GLU A 16 -6.57 -2.53 12.39
C GLU A 16 -6.87 -1.17 13.01
N VAL A 17 -7.92 -1.06 13.84
CA VAL A 17 -8.31 0.20 14.49
C VAL A 17 -7.15 0.89 15.22
N PRO A 18 -6.27 0.17 15.95
CA PRO A 18 -5.11 0.78 16.60
C PRO A 18 -4.09 1.43 15.64
N TYR A 19 -4.13 1.09 14.35
CA TYR A 19 -3.21 1.60 13.32
C TYR A 19 -3.77 2.80 12.56
N LEU A 20 -4.96 3.32 12.88
CA LEU A 20 -5.49 4.53 12.23
C LEU A 20 -4.83 5.82 12.75
N GLY A 21 -3.90 5.71 13.70
CA GLY A 21 -3.22 6.84 14.30
C GLY A 21 -4.13 7.67 15.22
N PRO A 22 -3.69 8.89 15.60
CA PRO A 22 -4.48 9.77 16.46
C PRO A 22 -5.79 10.20 15.79
N SER A 23 -6.85 10.34 16.60
CA SER A 23 -8.12 10.90 16.15
C SER A 23 -7.92 12.29 15.52
N PRO A 24 -8.57 12.60 14.38
CA PRO A 24 -8.38 13.84 13.64
C PRO A 24 -9.03 15.08 14.28
N GLU A 25 -9.40 15.05 15.57
CA GLU A 25 -10.11 16.12 16.31
C GLU A 25 -9.52 17.51 16.10
N HIS A 26 -8.22 17.62 15.85
CA HIS A 26 -7.57 18.84 15.40
C HIS A 26 -6.60 18.57 14.25
N LYS A 27 -6.73 19.27 13.11
CA LYS A 27 -5.82 19.10 11.95
C LYS A 27 -4.32 19.28 12.28
N SER A 28 -3.99 19.94 13.40
CA SER A 28 -2.64 20.15 13.90
C SER A 28 -2.04 18.94 14.64
N SER A 29 -2.84 17.93 15.01
CA SER A 29 -2.36 16.70 15.66
C SER A 29 -1.97 15.59 14.67
N ILE A 30 -2.33 15.74 13.39
CA ILE A 30 -2.06 14.77 12.33
C ILE A 30 -0.59 14.89 11.92
N LYS A 31 0.25 13.96 12.42
CA LYS A 31 1.68 13.88 12.09
C LYS A 31 1.94 13.32 10.69
N TRP A 32 1.10 12.40 10.24
CA TRP A 32 1.18 11.76 8.93
C TRP A 32 -0.11 12.03 8.17
N ARG A 33 -0.03 12.70 7.02
CA ARG A 33 -1.19 12.95 6.16
C ARG A 33 -1.20 11.90 5.06
N SER A 34 -2.18 11.01 5.12
CA SER A 34 -2.34 9.97 4.11
C SER A 34 -2.81 10.56 2.77
N ALA A 35 -2.36 9.98 1.67
CA ALA A 35 -2.85 10.26 0.33
C ALA A 35 -4.16 9.51 0.00
N ILE A 36 -4.66 8.65 0.91
CA ILE A 36 -5.93 7.93 0.74
C ILE A 36 -7.11 8.91 0.78
N GLY A 37 -7.32 9.56 1.93
CA GLY A 37 -8.39 10.53 2.11
C GLY A 37 -8.00 11.92 1.60
N VAL A 38 -8.94 12.62 0.97
CA VAL A 38 -8.74 14.00 0.46
C VAL A 38 -8.32 14.99 1.58
N ASP A 39 -8.72 14.72 2.81
CA ASP A 39 -8.41 15.51 4.01
C ASP A 39 -7.19 15.02 4.79
N GLY A 40 -6.49 14.00 4.28
CA GLY A 40 -5.39 13.33 4.95
C GLY A 40 -5.79 12.13 5.81
N ALA A 41 -7.07 11.74 5.80
CA ALA A 41 -7.55 10.57 6.54
C ALA A 41 -6.88 9.29 6.05
N PRO A 42 -6.42 8.41 6.96
CA PRO A 42 -5.69 7.19 6.61
C PRO A 42 -6.60 6.02 6.25
N PHE A 43 -7.86 6.28 5.87
CA PHE A 43 -8.86 5.24 5.70
C PHE A 43 -9.94 5.68 4.70
N GLU A 44 -10.34 4.77 3.81
CA GLU A 44 -11.43 4.97 2.84
C GLU A 44 -12.19 3.66 2.61
N TYR A 45 -13.52 3.73 2.53
CA TYR A 45 -14.37 2.61 2.11
C TYR A 45 -14.66 2.64 0.61
N SER A 46 -14.75 1.46 -0.01
CA SER A 46 -15.17 1.29 -1.40
C SER A 46 -16.09 0.08 -1.57
N TRP A 47 -16.99 0.16 -2.56
CA TRP A 47 -17.98 -0.88 -2.87
C TRP A 47 -17.82 -1.35 -4.31
N LYS A 48 -17.69 -2.66 -4.48
CA LYS A 48 -17.66 -3.30 -5.81
C LYS A 48 -19.04 -3.85 -6.14
N TRP A 49 -19.73 -3.17 -7.06
CA TRP A 49 -21.11 -3.49 -7.46
C TRP A 49 -21.22 -4.55 -8.56
N ASN A 50 -20.18 -4.74 -9.37
CA ASN A 50 -20.19 -5.66 -10.51
C ASN A 50 -19.83 -7.09 -10.08
N SER A 51 -20.50 -7.64 -9.07
CA SER A 51 -20.26 -9.02 -8.66
C SER A 51 -20.95 -9.98 -9.65
N PRO A 52 -20.29 -11.08 -10.08
CA PRO A 52 -20.85 -12.03 -11.05
C PRO A 52 -22.19 -12.66 -10.63
N SER A 53 -22.47 -12.66 -9.32
CA SER A 53 -23.71 -13.17 -8.74
C SER A 53 -24.91 -12.22 -8.89
N GLY A 54 -24.73 -11.02 -9.47
CA GLY A 54 -25.80 -10.03 -9.64
C GLY A 54 -26.42 -9.58 -8.30
N GLY A 55 -25.64 -9.70 -7.22
CA GLY A 55 -26.12 -9.62 -5.84
C GLY A 55 -25.64 -8.39 -5.09
N LYS A 56 -25.33 -8.58 -3.81
CA LYS A 56 -24.82 -7.52 -2.92
C LYS A 56 -23.39 -7.12 -3.35
N PRO A 57 -22.98 -5.87 -3.10
CA PRO A 57 -21.62 -5.44 -3.38
C PRO A 57 -20.62 -6.11 -2.44
N ASP A 58 -19.41 -6.36 -2.94
CA ASP A 58 -18.27 -6.68 -2.09
C ASP A 58 -17.80 -5.37 -1.42
N VAL A 59 -17.57 -5.41 -0.11
CA VAL A 59 -17.05 -4.25 0.65
C VAL A 59 -15.54 -4.36 0.73
N ARG A 60 -14.86 -3.24 0.51
CA ARG A 60 -13.43 -3.07 0.73
C ARG A 60 -13.21 -1.81 1.55
N TYR A 61 -12.19 -1.82 2.40
CA TYR A 61 -11.54 -0.57 2.78
C TYR A 61 -10.08 -0.55 2.36
N THR A 62 -9.56 0.65 2.17
CA THR A 62 -8.14 0.93 2.04
C THR A 62 -7.72 1.73 3.27
N LEU A 63 -6.58 1.40 3.85
CA LEU A 63 -6.00 2.11 4.97
C LEU A 63 -4.50 2.28 4.82
N GLU A 64 -3.97 3.32 5.44
CA GLU A 64 -2.55 3.52 5.64
C GLU A 64 -2.26 3.44 7.13
N ALA A 65 -1.59 2.37 7.54
CA ALA A 65 -1.30 2.14 8.94
C ALA A 65 -0.30 3.19 9.45
N ILE A 66 -0.58 3.77 10.61
CA ILE A 66 0.19 4.83 11.24
C ILE A 66 0.56 4.38 12.66
N SER A 67 1.78 4.71 13.09
CA SER A 67 2.26 4.50 14.45
C SER A 67 2.77 5.79 15.08
N GLN A 68 3.22 5.71 16.32
CA GLN A 68 3.92 6.82 16.99
C GLN A 68 5.25 7.23 16.30
N PHE A 69 5.81 6.36 15.45
CA PHE A 69 7.07 6.59 14.76
C PHE A 69 6.91 7.15 13.35
N SER A 70 5.69 7.19 12.81
CA SER A 70 5.40 7.77 11.50
C SER A 70 5.84 9.24 11.44
N SER A 71 6.44 9.65 10.31
CA SER A 71 7.07 10.97 10.11
C SER A 71 8.30 11.26 10.99
N THR A 72 8.81 10.28 11.74
CA THR A 72 10.04 10.44 12.53
C THR A 72 11.25 9.87 11.77
N PRO A 73 12.49 10.20 12.17
CA PRO A 73 13.67 9.58 11.59
C PRO A 73 13.73 8.05 11.72
N LEU A 74 12.96 7.45 12.65
CA LEU A 74 12.89 6.00 12.83
C LEU A 74 12.03 5.32 11.74
N ASP A 75 10.99 6.00 11.25
CA ASP A 75 10.09 5.52 10.20
C ASP A 75 9.67 6.69 9.27
N PRO A 76 10.60 7.20 8.44
CA PRO A 76 10.34 8.39 7.64
C PRO A 76 9.31 8.13 6.52
N LEU A 77 9.15 6.88 6.07
CA LEU A 77 8.21 6.49 5.01
C LEU A 77 6.88 5.90 5.52
N ASN A 78 6.71 5.80 6.84
CA ASN A 78 5.53 5.19 7.47
C ASN A 78 5.27 3.72 7.05
N HIS A 79 6.34 2.90 7.03
CA HIS A 79 6.21 1.49 6.62
C HIS A 79 6.00 0.54 7.79
N HIS A 80 6.51 0.85 8.99
CA HIS A 80 6.59 -0.14 10.07
C HIS A 80 5.20 -0.59 10.52
N ALA A 81 4.30 0.37 10.68
CA ALA A 81 2.94 0.12 11.10
C ALA A 81 2.22 -0.84 10.15
N GLY A 82 2.36 -0.63 8.83
CA GLY A 82 1.73 -1.47 7.82
C GLY A 82 2.34 -2.87 7.74
N ILE A 83 3.67 -2.97 7.83
CA ILE A 83 4.37 -4.26 7.86
C ILE A 83 3.98 -5.06 9.11
N GLU A 84 3.95 -4.42 10.28
CA GLU A 84 3.54 -5.05 11.53
C GLU A 84 2.09 -5.56 11.44
N LEU A 85 1.17 -4.73 10.94
CA LEU A 85 -0.22 -5.10 10.74
C LEU A 85 -0.34 -6.32 9.81
N LEU A 86 0.35 -6.32 8.67
CA LEU A 86 0.34 -7.47 7.74
C LEU A 86 0.81 -8.76 8.41
N HIS A 87 1.88 -8.73 9.22
CA HIS A 87 2.34 -9.90 9.97
C HIS A 87 1.32 -10.38 11.00
N ARG A 88 0.64 -9.46 11.69
CA ARG A 88 -0.45 -9.81 12.62
C ARG A 88 -1.61 -10.47 11.90
N VAL A 89 -2.10 -9.89 10.80
CA VAL A 89 -3.21 -10.48 10.03
C VAL A 89 -2.79 -11.85 9.46
N ALA A 90 -1.58 -11.99 8.91
CA ALA A 90 -1.08 -13.26 8.40
C ALA A 90 -0.98 -14.36 9.48
N SER A 91 -0.77 -13.99 10.75
CA SER A 91 -0.74 -14.95 11.87
C SER A 91 -2.11 -15.53 12.24
N VAL A 92 -3.20 -14.85 11.86
CA VAL A 92 -4.58 -15.26 12.18
C VAL A 92 -5.40 -15.63 10.93
N VAL A 93 -4.95 -15.25 9.74
CA VAL A 93 -5.58 -15.58 8.45
C VAL A 93 -4.62 -16.43 7.60
N PRO A 94 -4.75 -17.77 7.63
CA PRO A 94 -3.79 -18.69 7.01
C PRO A 94 -3.62 -18.56 5.50
N SER A 95 -4.58 -17.93 4.80
CA SER A 95 -4.54 -17.73 3.35
C SER A 95 -3.68 -16.53 2.92
N ILE A 96 -3.20 -15.71 3.85
CA ILE A 96 -2.37 -14.54 3.54
C ILE A 96 -0.92 -14.97 3.36
N ASP A 97 -0.37 -14.67 2.18
CA ASP A 97 1.03 -14.84 1.84
C ASP A 97 1.69 -13.46 1.68
N LEU A 98 2.80 -13.24 2.38
CA LEU A 98 3.56 -11.98 2.37
C LEU A 98 4.72 -11.98 1.36
N THR A 99 4.93 -13.05 0.60
CA THR A 99 6.08 -13.22 -0.31
C THR A 99 6.25 -12.05 -1.26
N TRP A 100 5.18 -11.64 -1.95
CA TRP A 100 5.25 -10.55 -2.94
C TRP A 100 5.47 -9.18 -2.28
N ILE A 101 4.85 -8.96 -1.13
CA ILE A 101 4.99 -7.70 -0.36
C ILE A 101 6.45 -7.53 0.08
N ASN A 102 7.03 -8.58 0.66
CA ASN A 102 8.42 -8.59 1.09
C ASN A 102 9.38 -8.37 -0.09
N HIS A 103 9.07 -8.97 -1.24
CA HIS A 103 9.83 -8.75 -2.47
C HIS A 103 9.82 -7.27 -2.91
N PHE A 104 8.64 -6.67 -3.05
CA PHE A 104 8.53 -5.27 -3.50
C PHE A 104 9.11 -4.28 -2.50
N LEU A 105 8.98 -4.52 -1.19
CA LEU A 105 9.67 -3.74 -0.17
C LEU A 105 11.20 -3.81 -0.36
N ALA A 106 11.73 -4.99 -0.67
CA ALA A 106 13.16 -5.20 -0.85
C ALA A 106 13.73 -4.56 -2.12
N THR A 107 12.96 -4.49 -3.21
CA THR A 107 13.47 -4.12 -4.55
C THR A 107 13.11 -2.71 -5.00
N LEU A 108 12.01 -2.14 -4.48
CA LEU A 108 11.52 -0.83 -4.91
C LEU A 108 11.96 0.33 -4.01
N PHE A 109 12.45 0.06 -2.81
CA PHE A 109 12.78 1.08 -1.82
C PHE A 109 14.27 1.12 -1.50
N GLU A 110 14.74 2.32 -1.18
CA GLU A 110 16.05 2.49 -0.54
C GLU A 110 15.94 2.06 0.93
N HIS A 111 16.91 1.26 1.40
CA HIS A 111 16.86 0.68 2.75
C HIS A 111 17.58 1.55 3.78
N ASP A 112 18.41 2.48 3.31
CA ASP A 112 18.99 3.51 4.17
C ASP A 112 17.95 4.57 4.54
N ARG A 113 17.27 4.34 5.65
CA ARG A 113 16.30 5.28 6.25
C ARG A 113 16.92 6.64 6.57
N GLY A 114 18.23 6.69 6.83
CA GLY A 114 18.95 7.94 7.07
C GLY A 114 18.87 8.87 5.86
N LYS A 115 18.88 8.34 4.64
CA LYS A 115 18.69 9.15 3.42
C LYS A 115 17.31 9.77 3.35
N TYR A 116 16.25 9.02 3.68
CA TYR A 116 14.89 9.54 3.71
C TYR A 116 14.70 10.57 4.84
N ALA A 117 15.22 10.30 6.02
CA ALA A 117 15.18 11.23 7.15
C ALA A 117 15.91 12.54 6.83
N ASN A 118 17.10 12.46 6.22
CA ASN A 118 17.86 13.62 5.80
C ASN A 118 17.15 14.42 4.69
N ALA A 119 16.56 13.72 3.71
CA ALA A 119 15.78 14.35 2.65
C ALA A 119 14.55 15.07 3.21
N ALA A 120 13.82 14.44 4.13
CA ALA A 120 12.68 15.05 4.82
C ALA A 120 13.11 16.28 5.64
N ALA A 121 14.22 16.19 6.37
CA ALA A 121 14.78 17.32 7.12
C ALA A 121 15.23 18.47 6.20
N ALA A 122 15.67 18.16 4.98
CA ALA A 122 15.99 19.13 3.94
C ALA A 122 14.75 19.69 3.18
N GLY A 123 13.54 19.30 3.59
CA GLY A 123 12.28 19.81 3.03
C GLY A 123 11.72 19.00 1.86
N THR A 124 12.27 17.82 1.55
CA THR A 124 11.64 16.90 0.59
C THR A 124 10.30 16.43 1.14
N HIS A 125 9.24 16.58 0.34
CA HIS A 125 7.91 16.11 0.71
C HIS A 125 7.88 14.57 0.71
N VAL A 126 7.77 13.98 1.90
CA VAL A 126 7.55 12.54 2.07
C VAL A 126 6.07 12.32 2.35
N THR A 127 5.48 11.38 1.62
CA THR A 127 4.05 11.07 1.67
C THR A 127 3.84 9.57 1.49
N THR A 128 2.58 9.15 1.48
CA THR A 128 2.14 7.77 1.31
C THR A 128 2.92 7.04 0.24
N SER A 129 3.54 5.95 0.65
CA SER A 129 4.30 5.07 -0.24
C SER A 129 3.92 3.60 -0.12
N MET A 130 3.08 3.26 0.86
CA MET A 130 2.49 1.95 1.03
C MET A 130 1.08 2.09 1.61
N MET A 131 0.11 1.40 1.05
CA MET A 131 -1.27 1.33 1.54
C MET A 131 -1.73 -0.12 1.57
N LEU A 132 -2.62 -0.45 2.49
CA LEU A 132 -3.22 -1.77 2.62
C LEU A 132 -4.69 -1.69 2.27
N ALA A 133 -5.26 -2.75 1.71
CA ALA A 133 -6.69 -2.85 1.55
C ALA A 133 -7.16 -4.24 1.94
N ALA A 134 -8.28 -4.30 2.66
CA ALA A 134 -8.95 -5.55 2.98
C ALA A 134 -10.24 -5.67 2.18
N GLU A 135 -10.48 -6.85 1.63
CA GLU A 135 -11.69 -7.20 0.91
C GLU A 135 -12.40 -8.34 1.63
N TRP A 136 -13.67 -8.12 1.96
CA TRP A 136 -14.51 -9.18 2.50
C TRP A 136 -15.28 -9.83 1.38
N LEU A 137 -14.79 -10.99 0.99
CA LEU A 137 -15.38 -11.82 -0.03
C LEU A 137 -16.13 -12.99 0.63
N PRO A 138 -17.09 -13.62 -0.07
CA PRO A 138 -17.77 -14.82 0.41
C PRO A 138 -16.81 -15.94 0.85
N GLU A 139 -15.65 -16.04 0.20
CA GLU A 139 -14.64 -17.07 0.43
C GLU A 139 -13.68 -16.73 1.59
N GLY A 140 -13.71 -15.50 2.10
CA GLY A 140 -12.85 -15.08 3.20
C GLY A 140 -12.34 -13.64 3.08
N LEU A 141 -11.36 -13.32 3.92
CA LEU A 141 -10.63 -12.06 3.87
C LEU A 141 -9.53 -12.15 2.81
N ASN A 142 -9.46 -11.14 1.94
CA ASN A 142 -8.34 -10.94 1.03
C ASN A 142 -7.63 -9.62 1.35
N MET A 143 -6.31 -9.61 1.26
CA MET A 143 -5.49 -8.41 1.49
C MET A 143 -4.81 -7.98 0.20
N LYS A 144 -4.72 -6.68 0.00
CA LYS A 144 -3.95 -6.05 -1.08
C LYS A 144 -3.00 -5.02 -0.50
N THR A 145 -1.86 -4.86 -1.16
CA THR A 145 -0.91 -3.79 -0.86
C THR A 145 -0.69 -2.97 -2.12
N TYR A 146 -0.77 -1.65 -1.98
CA TYR A 146 -0.43 -0.70 -3.01
C TYR A 146 0.91 -0.05 -2.65
N PHE A 147 1.85 -0.05 -3.59
CA PHE A 147 3.14 0.61 -3.43
C PHE A 147 3.21 1.85 -4.31
N VAL A 148 3.63 2.96 -3.73
CA VAL A 148 3.92 4.23 -4.42
C VAL A 148 5.36 4.63 -4.04
N PRO A 149 6.36 3.85 -4.48
CA PRO A 149 7.71 3.97 -3.98
C PRO A 149 8.33 5.30 -4.38
N ARG A 150 9.03 5.91 -3.43
CA ARG A 150 9.63 7.24 -3.61
C ARG A 150 11.14 7.11 -3.83
N GLY A 151 11.59 7.47 -5.02
CA GLY A 151 13.00 7.55 -5.39
C GLY A 151 13.64 8.85 -4.88
N LEU A 152 14.54 8.76 -3.90
CA LEU A 152 15.30 9.92 -3.44
C LEU A 152 16.18 10.47 -4.56
N GLY A 153 16.14 11.79 -4.77
CA GLY A 153 16.99 12.48 -5.75
C GLY A 153 16.65 12.20 -7.22
N LYS A 154 15.52 11.54 -7.50
CA LYS A 154 14.99 11.35 -8.86
C LYS A 154 13.96 12.45 -9.14
N GLY A 155 13.92 12.99 -10.36
CA GLY A 155 13.28 14.27 -10.68
C GLY A 155 11.89 14.52 -10.07
N ASP A 156 10.93 13.64 -10.37
CA ASP A 156 9.56 13.65 -9.82
C ASP A 156 9.42 12.89 -8.48
N GLY A 157 10.51 12.28 -8.01
CA GLY A 157 10.56 11.45 -6.83
C GLY A 157 9.97 10.06 -6.99
N SER A 158 9.63 9.62 -8.22
CA SER A 158 9.10 8.28 -8.50
C SER A 158 10.23 7.26 -8.74
N VAL A 159 9.90 5.97 -8.64
CA VAL A 159 10.79 4.90 -9.07
C VAL A 159 10.71 4.74 -10.60
N PRO A 160 11.86 4.70 -11.32
CA PRO A 160 11.87 4.55 -12.76
C PRO A 160 11.19 3.25 -13.20
N LEU A 161 10.53 3.29 -14.36
CA LEU A 161 9.87 2.13 -14.94
C LEU A 161 10.81 0.92 -15.09
N ALA A 162 12.09 1.15 -15.40
CA ALA A 162 13.08 0.08 -15.49
C ALA A 162 13.27 -0.69 -14.16
N GLN A 163 13.21 0.01 -13.02
CA GLN A 163 13.33 -0.61 -11.70
C GLN A 163 12.05 -1.38 -11.33
N TRP A 164 10.88 -0.86 -11.70
CA TRP A 164 9.62 -1.62 -11.62
C TRP A 164 9.69 -2.91 -12.43
N GLU A 165 10.15 -2.82 -13.67
CA GLU A 165 10.29 -3.97 -14.56
C GLU A 165 11.25 -5.02 -14.00
N GLU A 166 12.44 -4.60 -13.57
CA GLU A 166 13.44 -5.50 -12.96
C GLU A 166 12.85 -6.22 -11.74
N SER A 167 12.15 -5.50 -10.87
CA SER A 167 11.49 -6.09 -9.70
C SER A 167 10.43 -7.12 -10.09
N ILE A 168 9.53 -6.79 -11.02
CA ILE A 168 8.44 -7.70 -11.42
C ILE A 168 9.00 -8.91 -12.19
N ALA A 169 10.04 -8.73 -13.00
CA ALA A 169 10.68 -9.79 -13.76
C ALA A 169 11.30 -10.89 -12.85
N GLN A 170 11.76 -10.54 -11.65
CA GLN A 170 12.27 -11.51 -10.68
C GLN A 170 11.17 -12.44 -10.14
N LEU A 171 9.94 -11.94 -9.98
CA LEU A 171 8.79 -12.76 -9.56
C LEU A 171 8.17 -13.54 -10.73
N MET A 172 8.17 -12.95 -11.93
CA MET A 172 7.45 -13.46 -13.08
C MET A 172 8.29 -13.40 -14.37
N PRO A 173 9.40 -14.14 -14.46
CA PRO A 173 10.36 -14.01 -15.56
C PRO A 173 9.78 -14.35 -16.92
N THR A 174 8.75 -15.20 -17.00
CA THR A 174 8.18 -15.69 -18.26
C THR A 174 6.76 -15.21 -18.53
N CYS A 175 6.23 -14.23 -17.78
CA CYS A 175 4.86 -13.76 -17.94
C CYS A 175 4.64 -12.98 -19.26
N PRO A 176 3.83 -13.47 -20.21
CA PRO A 176 3.63 -12.78 -21.48
C PRO A 176 2.94 -11.41 -21.33
N ALA A 177 2.02 -11.29 -20.37
CA ALA A 177 1.34 -10.02 -20.11
C ALA A 177 2.30 -8.94 -19.59
N ARG A 178 3.29 -9.31 -18.76
CA ARG A 178 4.37 -8.41 -18.33
C ARG A 178 5.18 -7.93 -19.52
N VAL A 179 5.64 -8.86 -20.37
CA VAL A 179 6.45 -8.54 -21.56
C VAL A 179 5.69 -7.59 -22.49
N ALA A 180 4.42 -7.89 -22.78
CA ALA A 180 3.60 -7.04 -23.63
C ALA A 180 3.40 -5.63 -23.05
N LEU A 181 3.18 -5.51 -21.73
CA LEU A 181 3.08 -4.21 -21.07
C LEU A 181 4.39 -3.43 -21.13
N HIS A 182 5.52 -4.08 -20.87
CA HIS A 182 6.83 -3.44 -20.92
C HIS A 182 7.18 -2.96 -22.35
N GLU A 183 6.91 -3.79 -23.36
CA GLU A 183 7.07 -3.42 -24.77
C GLU A 183 6.20 -2.21 -25.12
N PHE A 184 4.94 -2.19 -24.71
CA PHE A 184 4.05 -1.06 -24.91
C PHE A 184 4.60 0.22 -24.27
N LEU A 185 4.97 0.18 -22.98
CA LEU A 185 5.47 1.35 -22.27
C LEU A 185 6.80 1.88 -22.82
N SER A 186 7.62 1.02 -23.42
CA SER A 186 8.95 1.40 -23.95
C SER A 186 8.94 1.86 -25.40
N THR A 187 8.06 1.30 -26.24
CA THR A 187 8.12 1.49 -27.70
C THR A 187 6.97 2.33 -28.26
N ASN A 188 5.77 2.22 -27.68
CA ASN A 188 4.58 2.89 -28.20
C ASN A 188 4.59 4.40 -27.80
N ALA A 189 3.99 5.24 -28.64
CA ALA A 189 3.97 6.70 -28.43
C ALA A 189 3.10 7.07 -27.22
N GLU A 190 1.92 6.48 -27.10
CA GLU A 190 1.00 6.66 -25.97
C GLU A 190 1.55 6.02 -24.69
N GLY A 191 2.15 4.85 -24.79
CA GLY A 191 2.77 4.14 -23.66
C GLY A 191 3.86 4.98 -22.98
N ARG A 192 4.67 5.70 -23.76
CA ARG A 192 5.71 6.61 -23.23
C ARG A 192 5.16 7.83 -22.49
N LEU A 193 3.85 8.13 -22.60
CA LEU A 193 3.19 9.16 -21.81
C LEU A 193 2.74 8.64 -20.43
N LEU A 194 2.72 7.34 -20.22
CA LEU A 194 2.35 6.72 -18.95
C LEU A 194 3.59 6.61 -18.06
N GLN A 195 3.72 7.50 -17.08
CA GLN A 195 4.71 7.38 -16.02
C GLN A 195 4.03 6.85 -14.76
N PRO A 196 4.55 5.76 -14.14
CA PRO A 196 4.10 5.35 -12.83
C PRO A 196 4.35 6.50 -11.83
N GLY A 197 3.30 6.90 -11.09
CA GLY A 197 3.40 7.95 -10.06
C GLY A 197 4.08 7.50 -8.77
#